data_AF-A0AAN6LZC8-F1
#
_entry.id   AF-A0AAN6LZC8-F1
#
_cell.length_a   1.000
_cell.length_b   1.000
_cell.length_c   1.000
_cell.angle_alpha   90.00
_cell.angle_beta   90.00
_cell.angle_gamma   90.00
#
_symmetry.space_group_name_H-M   'P 1'
#
loop_
_entity.id
_entity.type
_entity.pdbx_description
1 polymer ?
#
loop_
_entity_poly.entity_id
_entity_poly.type
_entity_poly.pdbx_seq_one_letter_code
_entity_poly.pdbx_strand_id
1 'polypeptide(L)'
;MKKERWMQLYAIDSGAESRTYPSNASHGQPSSEQPDNNNENESPPEKKRASAKKSDRSGLPDNYLDIPVPERFSSSGESEVPCYEDAATVRRKLKALIEKKVKIPGSEKVFNQTNLSKEFDQIAQRTHPVQCSNHQQSNGGPSSRAIATFFKKSGSMGGGESATYYFGTILLEKLRIWNGEKKTTARENAEKK
;
A
#
# COMPACT_ATOMS: atom_id res chain seq x y z
N MET A 1 -31.79 -48.65 -13.21
CA MET A 1 -32.53 -47.44 -13.65
C MET A 1 -33.62 -47.13 -12.63
N LYS A 2 -33.52 -46.01 -11.91
CA LYS A 2 -34.62 -45.27 -11.28
C LYS A 2 -34.07 -43.90 -10.88
N LYS A 3 -34.61 -42.84 -11.50
CA LYS A 3 -34.24 -41.42 -11.35
C LYS A 3 -35.31 -40.77 -10.46
N GLU A 4 -34.92 -40.14 -9.37
CA GLU A 4 -35.74 -39.18 -8.59
C GLU A 4 -34.75 -38.08 -8.16
N ARG A 5 -34.65 -36.91 -8.80
CA ARG A 5 -35.60 -35.80 -8.95
C ARG A 5 -36.09 -35.26 -7.59
N TRP A 6 -35.19 -34.57 -6.89
CA TRP A 6 -35.54 -33.56 -5.90
C TRP A 6 -34.97 -32.22 -6.36
N MET A 7 -35.83 -31.45 -7.05
CA MET A 7 -35.73 -29.99 -7.09
C MET A 7 -36.42 -29.48 -5.83
N GLN A 8 -35.70 -28.77 -4.98
CA GLN A 8 -36.32 -27.91 -3.98
C GLN A 8 -35.84 -26.48 -4.20
N LEU A 9 -36.79 -25.72 -4.75
CA LEU A 9 -36.84 -24.29 -4.88
C LEU A 9 -36.67 -23.64 -3.51
N TYR A 10 -35.67 -22.77 -3.36
CA TYR A 10 -35.72 -21.70 -2.39
C TYR A 10 -35.83 -20.38 -3.14
N ALA A 11 -37.04 -19.84 -3.13
CA ALA A 11 -37.32 -18.44 -3.43
C ALA A 11 -36.77 -17.60 -2.27
N ILE A 12 -35.85 -16.69 -2.55
CA ILE A 12 -35.44 -15.66 -1.60
C ILE A 12 -36.16 -14.37 -1.99
N ASP A 13 -37.03 -13.99 -1.06
CA ASP A 13 -37.88 -12.83 -1.01
C ASP A 13 -37.09 -11.53 -1.25
N SER A 14 -37.55 -10.73 -2.21
CA SER A 14 -36.90 -9.48 -2.60
C SER A 14 -37.58 -8.32 -1.87
N GLY A 15 -37.18 -8.11 -0.61
CA GLY A 15 -37.58 -6.97 0.19
C GLY A 15 -36.88 -5.69 -0.27
N ALA A 16 -37.55 -4.90 -1.11
CA ALA A 16 -37.15 -3.55 -1.45
C ALA A 16 -37.60 -2.56 -0.37
N GLU A 17 -36.74 -2.27 0.60
CA GLU A 17 -36.95 -1.18 1.56
C GLU A 17 -36.52 0.16 0.94
N SER A 18 -37.51 0.97 0.60
CA SER A 18 -37.37 2.36 0.20
C SER A 18 -36.98 3.24 1.40
N ARG A 19 -35.69 3.56 1.52
CA ARG A 19 -35.22 4.60 2.46
C ARG A 19 -35.41 5.98 1.84
N THR A 20 -36.46 6.67 2.27
CA THR A 20 -36.64 8.11 2.13
C THR A 20 -35.62 8.84 2.99
N TYR A 21 -34.78 9.69 2.36
CA TYR A 21 -33.89 10.59 3.10
C TYR A 21 -34.64 11.87 3.46
N PRO A 22 -34.57 12.35 4.72
CA PRO A 22 -35.08 13.66 5.07
C PRO A 22 -34.18 14.76 4.49
N SER A 23 -34.81 15.64 3.72
CA SER A 23 -34.25 16.92 3.26
C SER A 23 -34.23 17.89 4.44
N ASN A 24 -33.04 18.24 4.94
CA ASN A 24 -32.88 19.36 5.85
C ASN A 24 -32.21 20.52 5.11
N ALA A 25 -33.04 21.52 4.82
CA ALA A 25 -32.64 22.83 4.40
C ALA A 25 -32.18 23.69 5.59
N SER A 26 -31.20 24.55 5.32
CA SER A 26 -31.07 25.93 5.81
C SER A 26 -30.50 26.22 7.21
N HIS A 27 -29.70 27.30 7.24
CA HIS A 27 -29.11 28.08 8.35
C HIS A 27 -27.73 27.61 8.85
N GLY A 28 -26.71 28.45 8.97
CA GLY A 28 -26.53 29.85 8.62
C GLY A 28 -25.06 30.24 8.80
N GLN A 29 -24.64 31.35 8.16
CA GLN A 29 -23.37 32.02 8.42
C GLN A 29 -23.42 32.72 9.79
N PRO A 30 -22.32 32.61 10.55
CA PRO A 30 -21.62 33.78 11.08
C PRO A 30 -20.14 33.71 10.66
N SER A 31 -19.62 34.68 9.91
CA SER A 31 -18.99 35.93 10.37
C SER A 31 -17.86 35.74 11.38
N SER A 32 -16.66 36.13 10.91
CA SER A 32 -15.56 36.78 11.63
C SER A 32 -15.09 36.20 12.96
N GLU A 33 -13.90 35.60 12.96
CA GLU A 33 -12.78 36.04 13.81
C GLU A 33 -11.49 35.33 13.38
N GLN A 34 -10.52 36.12 12.91
CA GLN A 34 -9.13 35.70 12.75
C GLN A 34 -8.45 35.76 14.11
N PRO A 35 -7.71 34.71 14.50
CA PRO A 35 -6.55 34.89 15.35
C PRO A 35 -5.29 34.95 14.47
N ASP A 36 -4.66 36.12 14.47
CA ASP A 36 -3.25 36.31 14.17
C ASP A 36 -2.45 35.34 15.04
N ASN A 37 -1.79 34.38 14.40
CA ASN A 37 -0.72 33.60 15.02
C ASN A 37 0.51 33.71 14.12
N ASN A 38 1.23 34.81 14.33
CA ASN A 38 2.67 34.87 14.14
C ASN A 38 3.28 33.70 14.93
N ASN A 39 3.68 32.64 14.24
CA ASN A 39 4.66 31.73 14.80
C ASN A 39 5.85 31.62 13.87
N GLU A 40 6.98 31.88 14.49
CA GLU A 40 8.22 32.27 13.88
C GLU A 40 8.83 31.13 13.08
N ASN A 41 9.54 31.58 12.06
CA ASN A 41 10.27 30.84 11.07
C ASN A 41 11.45 30.08 11.71
N GLU A 42 11.21 28.95 12.37
CA GLU A 42 12.28 28.01 12.67
C GLU A 42 12.54 27.13 11.44
N SER A 43 13.54 27.56 10.68
CA SER A 43 14.17 26.76 9.62
C SER A 43 14.58 25.40 10.19
N PRO A 44 14.19 24.26 9.58
CA PRO A 44 14.67 22.96 10.01
C PRO A 44 16.19 22.92 9.91
N PRO A 45 16.91 22.42 10.94
CA PRO A 45 18.36 22.28 10.86
C PRO A 45 18.70 21.45 9.63
N GLU A 46 19.56 22.01 8.76
CA GLU A 46 20.17 21.32 7.64
C GLU A 46 20.84 20.03 8.14
N LYS A 47 20.09 18.93 8.08
CA LYS A 47 20.65 17.59 8.21
C LYS A 47 21.64 17.45 7.08
N LYS A 48 22.93 17.55 7.43
CA LYS A 48 24.08 17.19 6.61
C LYS A 48 23.69 15.98 5.77
N ARG A 49 23.49 16.23 4.46
CA ARG A 49 23.23 15.19 3.48
C ARG A 49 24.45 14.28 3.50
N ALA A 50 24.33 13.15 4.19
CA ALA A 50 25.31 12.09 4.13
C ALA A 50 25.52 11.79 2.65
N SER A 51 26.74 12.01 2.18
CA SER A 51 27.16 11.64 0.84
C SER A 51 26.78 10.18 0.63
N ALA A 52 25.88 9.95 -0.32
CA ALA A 52 25.36 8.63 -0.64
C ALA A 52 26.54 7.76 -1.07
N LYS A 53 27.09 6.99 -0.12
CA LYS A 53 28.05 5.94 -0.38
C LYS A 53 27.38 5.03 -1.41
N LYS A 54 27.96 4.92 -2.62
CA LYS A 54 27.46 4.00 -3.64
C LYS A 54 27.40 2.62 -2.97
N SER A 55 26.18 2.10 -2.80
CA SER A 55 26.00 0.77 -2.25
C SER A 55 26.72 -0.21 -3.16
N ASP A 56 27.46 -1.14 -2.57
CA ASP A 56 28.04 -2.25 -3.31
C ASP A 56 26.88 -3.08 -3.85
N ARG A 57 26.70 -3.05 -5.18
CA ARG A 57 25.65 -3.79 -5.89
C ARG A 57 26.16 -5.11 -6.46
N SER A 58 27.38 -5.52 -6.11
CA SER A 58 27.89 -6.82 -6.52
C SER A 58 26.98 -7.93 -5.97
N GLY A 59 26.32 -8.66 -6.87
CA GLY A 59 25.37 -9.72 -6.52
C GLY A 59 23.88 -9.36 -6.56
N LEU A 60 23.50 -8.12 -6.90
CA LEU A 60 22.10 -7.78 -7.19
C LEU A 60 21.78 -7.96 -8.69
N PRO A 61 20.54 -8.34 -9.05
CA PRO A 61 20.12 -8.40 -10.45
C PRO A 61 20.15 -7.00 -11.10
N ASP A 62 20.15 -6.93 -12.43
CA ASP A 62 20.16 -5.65 -13.17
C ASP A 62 18.91 -4.80 -12.89
N ASN A 63 17.79 -5.46 -12.58
CA ASN A 63 16.53 -4.82 -12.27
C ASN A 63 16.12 -5.10 -10.82
N TYR A 64 15.83 -4.03 -10.08
CA TYR A 64 15.44 -4.10 -8.68
C TYR A 64 14.14 -4.89 -8.43
N LEU A 65 13.27 -4.99 -9.44
CA LEU A 65 12.04 -5.78 -9.38
C LEU A 65 12.31 -7.28 -9.33
N ASP A 66 13.48 -7.74 -9.77
CA ASP A 66 13.90 -9.15 -9.74
C ASP A 66 14.58 -9.55 -8.43
N ILE A 67 14.76 -8.61 -7.50
CA ILE A 67 15.31 -8.93 -6.17
C ILE A 67 14.32 -9.86 -5.45
N PRO A 68 14.74 -11.07 -5.03
CA PRO A 68 13.88 -11.96 -4.28
C PRO A 68 13.58 -11.35 -2.90
N VAL A 69 12.30 -11.26 -2.55
CA VAL A 69 11.87 -10.87 -1.21
C VAL A 69 11.50 -12.15 -0.46
N PRO A 70 12.02 -12.37 0.76
CA PRO A 70 11.69 -13.56 1.52
C PRO A 70 10.21 -13.53 1.91
N GLU A 71 9.43 -14.44 1.33
CA GLU A 71 8.05 -14.71 1.69
C GLU A 71 8.01 -15.82 2.74
N ARG A 72 7.12 -15.70 3.72
CA ARG A 72 6.85 -16.77 4.70
C ARG A 72 5.50 -17.36 4.35
N PHE A 73 5.40 -18.69 4.34
CA PHE A 73 4.10 -19.33 4.25
C PHE A 73 3.40 -19.20 5.59
N SER A 74 2.20 -18.61 5.58
CA SER A 74 1.30 -18.60 6.72
C SER A 74 0.84 -20.03 7.03
N SER A 75 0.22 -20.23 8.19
CA SER A 75 -0.41 -21.52 8.53
C SER A 75 -1.57 -21.89 7.59
N SER A 76 -2.12 -20.92 6.84
CA SER A 76 -3.11 -21.17 5.78
C SER A 76 -2.48 -21.67 4.47
N GLY A 77 -1.15 -21.78 4.39
CA GLY A 77 -0.42 -22.15 3.18
C GLY A 77 -0.29 -20.99 2.17
N GLU A 78 -0.63 -19.78 2.59
CA GLU A 78 -0.55 -18.58 1.75
C GLU A 78 0.82 -17.92 1.92
N SER A 79 1.43 -17.51 0.82
CA SER A 79 2.65 -16.71 0.88
C SER A 79 2.34 -15.32 1.45
N GLU A 80 2.81 -15.05 2.66
CA GLU A 80 2.72 -13.77 3.31
C GLU A 80 4.12 -13.14 3.40
N VAL A 81 4.24 -11.91 2.88
CA VAL A 81 5.46 -11.12 3.05
C VAL A 81 5.46 -10.60 4.48
N PRO A 82 6.48 -10.91 5.31
CA PRO A 82 6.53 -10.42 6.68
C PRO A 82 6.45 -8.90 6.71
N CYS A 83 5.33 -8.38 7.20
CA CYS A 83 5.09 -6.96 7.33
C CYS A 83 5.54 -6.48 8.70
N TYR A 84 6.67 -5.77 8.75
CA TYR A 84 7.21 -5.22 9.99
C TYR A 84 6.75 -3.78 10.26
N GLU A 85 6.06 -3.16 9.30
CA GLU A 85 5.65 -1.76 9.32
C GLU A 85 4.14 -1.70 9.27
N ASP A 86 3.52 -0.78 10.02
CA ASP A 86 2.08 -0.58 9.95
C ASP A 86 1.64 0.07 8.63
N ALA A 87 0.35 -0.05 8.31
CA ALA A 87 -0.19 0.51 7.07
C ALA A 87 0.01 2.03 7.00
N ALA A 88 -0.04 2.73 8.15
CA ALA A 88 0.26 4.15 8.23
C ALA A 88 1.69 4.50 7.82
N THR A 89 2.68 3.70 8.22
CA THR A 89 4.08 3.90 7.86
C THR A 89 4.34 3.58 6.40
N VAL A 90 3.74 2.50 5.88
CA VAL A 90 3.79 2.21 4.43
C VAL A 90 3.21 3.37 3.62
N ARG A 91 2.05 3.92 4.03
CA ARG A 91 1.48 5.12 3.38
C ARG A 91 2.44 6.31 3.39
N ARG A 92 3.03 6.63 4.54
CA ARG A 92 3.97 7.74 4.67
C ARG A 92 5.19 7.57 3.77
N LYS A 93 5.78 6.36 3.75
CA LYS A 93 6.94 6.05 2.89
C LYS A 93 6.59 6.19 1.41
N LEU A 94 5.46 5.64 0.97
CA LEU A 94 5.02 5.76 -0.43
C LEU A 94 4.70 7.21 -0.83
N LYS A 95 4.01 7.98 0.04
CA LYS A 95 3.78 9.42 -0.19
C LYS A 95 5.09 10.18 -0.31
N ALA A 96 6.06 9.89 0.56
CA ALA A 96 7.37 10.52 0.51
C ALA A 96 8.12 10.25 -0.81
N LEU A 97 7.98 9.06 -1.41
CA LEU A 97 8.57 8.77 -2.73
C LEU A 97 7.97 9.67 -3.82
N ILE A 98 6.65 9.88 -3.78
CA ILE A 98 5.91 10.70 -4.75
C ILE A 98 6.23 12.19 -4.55
N GLU A 99 6.13 12.68 -3.31
CA GLU A 99 6.36 14.08 -2.96
C GLU A 99 7.80 14.51 -3.28
N LYS A 100 8.77 13.64 -3.00
CA LYS A 100 10.19 13.88 -3.32
C LYS A 100 10.54 13.61 -4.78
N LYS A 101 9.59 13.15 -5.60
CA LYS A 101 9.79 12.78 -7.00
C LYS A 101 11.02 11.89 -7.18
N VAL A 102 11.16 10.86 -6.33
CA VAL A 102 12.30 9.95 -6.36
C VAL A 102 12.33 9.22 -7.71
N LYS A 103 13.50 9.07 -8.32
CA LYS A 103 13.67 8.33 -9.57
C LYS A 103 13.46 6.83 -9.34
N ILE A 104 12.77 6.17 -10.26
CA ILE A 104 12.58 4.72 -10.23
C ILE A 104 13.90 4.06 -10.66
N PRO A 105 14.45 3.10 -9.90
CA PRO A 105 15.66 2.42 -10.31
C PRO A 105 15.56 1.78 -11.70
N GLY A 106 16.57 1.98 -12.54
CA GLY A 106 16.59 1.47 -13.91
C GLY A 106 15.71 2.24 -14.90
N SER A 107 15.14 3.38 -14.49
CA SER A 107 14.28 4.22 -15.34
C SER A 107 14.57 5.70 -15.16
N GLU A 108 14.29 6.50 -16.19
CA GLU A 108 14.35 7.97 -16.10
C GLU A 108 13.11 8.56 -15.42
N LYS A 109 12.07 7.75 -15.24
CA LYS A 109 10.79 8.16 -14.65
C LYS A 109 10.91 8.37 -13.14
N VAL A 110 10.08 9.25 -12.61
CA VAL A 110 9.92 9.48 -11.16
C VAL A 110 8.70 8.75 -10.62
N PHE A 111 8.71 8.46 -9.32
CA PHE A 111 7.53 7.99 -8.62
C PHE A 111 6.43 9.06 -8.65
N ASN A 112 5.30 8.69 -9.23
CA ASN A 112 4.02 9.38 -9.13
C ASN A 112 2.94 8.30 -9.00
N GLN A 113 1.69 8.66 -8.74
CA GLN A 113 0.64 7.68 -8.49
C GLN A 113 0.41 6.70 -9.67
N THR A 114 0.51 7.19 -10.90
CA THR A 114 0.36 6.37 -12.11
C THR A 114 1.53 5.42 -12.30
N ASN A 115 2.76 5.89 -12.16
CA ASN A 115 3.95 5.06 -12.26
C ASN A 115 4.01 4.05 -11.10
N LEU A 116 3.59 4.45 -9.90
CA LEU A 116 3.51 3.55 -8.74
C LEU A 116 2.52 2.40 -8.99
N SER A 117 1.36 2.66 -9.60
CA SER A 117 0.44 1.61 -10.04
C SER A 117 1.11 0.63 -11.00
N LYS A 118 1.87 1.13 -11.98
CA LYS A 118 2.59 0.29 -12.95
C LYS A 118 3.71 -0.54 -12.30
N GLU A 119 4.40 0.02 -11.31
CA GLU A 119 5.39 -0.75 -10.55
C GLU A 119 4.72 -1.84 -9.71
N PHE A 120 3.56 -1.55 -9.10
CA PHE A 120 2.79 -2.58 -8.40
C PHE A 120 2.26 -3.67 -9.34
N ASP A 121 1.82 -3.32 -10.55
CA ASP A 121 1.43 -4.30 -11.57
C ASP A 121 2.61 -5.20 -11.96
N GLN A 122 3.80 -4.63 -12.15
CA GLN A 122 5.00 -5.42 -12.46
C GLN A 122 5.41 -6.33 -11.30
N ILE A 123 5.28 -5.88 -10.05
CA ILE A 123 5.51 -6.74 -8.89
C ILE A 123 4.47 -7.86 -8.87
N ALA A 124 3.19 -7.56 -9.03
CA ALA A 124 2.12 -8.54 -9.05
C ALA A 124 2.33 -9.63 -10.12
N GLN A 125 2.85 -9.26 -11.29
CA GLN A 125 3.17 -10.20 -12.37
C GLN A 125 4.37 -11.12 -12.06
N ARG A 126 5.29 -10.68 -11.19
CA ARG A 126 6.52 -11.43 -10.83
C ARG A 126 6.39 -12.17 -9.51
N THR A 127 5.41 -11.80 -8.69
CA THR A 127 5.09 -12.43 -7.41
C THR A 127 3.96 -13.44 -7.59
N HIS A 128 3.83 -14.39 -6.66
CA HIS A 128 2.74 -15.35 -6.66
C HIS A 128 1.36 -14.68 -6.61
N PRO A 129 0.30 -15.31 -7.16
CA PRO A 129 -1.05 -14.77 -7.10
C PRO A 129 -1.46 -14.54 -5.64
N VAL A 130 -1.80 -13.31 -5.29
CA VAL A 130 -2.20 -12.94 -3.93
C VAL A 130 -3.71 -12.92 -3.86
N GLN A 131 -4.27 -13.57 -2.84
CA GLN A 131 -5.69 -13.40 -2.54
C GLN A 131 -5.91 -12.00 -1.96
N CYS A 132 -6.49 -11.11 -2.76
CA CYS A 132 -6.97 -9.82 -2.26
C CYS A 132 -8.32 -10.03 -1.55
N SER A 133 -8.68 -9.08 -0.67
CA SER A 133 -9.83 -9.11 0.27
C SER A 133 -11.21 -9.55 -0.26
N ASN A 134 -11.38 -9.73 -1.58
CA ASN A 134 -12.62 -10.17 -2.21
C ASN A 134 -12.54 -11.58 -2.82
N HIS A 135 -11.56 -12.41 -2.43
CA HIS A 135 -11.28 -13.74 -3.00
C HIS A 135 -11.11 -13.78 -4.54
N GLN A 136 -10.99 -12.62 -5.19
CA GLN A 136 -10.62 -12.56 -6.59
C GLN A 136 -9.10 -12.68 -6.69
N GLN A 137 -8.65 -13.80 -7.25
CA GLN A 137 -7.28 -13.94 -7.73
C GLN A 137 -7.09 -12.94 -8.87
N SER A 138 -6.42 -11.83 -8.57
CA SER A 138 -6.03 -10.82 -9.55
C SER A 138 -4.55 -10.99 -9.85
N ASN A 139 -4.21 -11.22 -11.11
CA ASN A 139 -2.82 -11.14 -11.59
C ASN A 139 -2.37 -9.68 -11.80
N GLY A 140 -3.27 -8.72 -11.58
CA GLY A 140 -2.99 -7.29 -11.66
C GLY A 140 -2.74 -6.68 -10.28
N GLY A 141 -1.86 -5.69 -10.24
CA GLY A 141 -1.63 -4.88 -9.06
C GLY A 141 -2.78 -3.91 -8.80
N PRO A 142 -2.75 -3.19 -7.66
CA PRO A 142 -3.71 -2.17 -7.32
C PRO A 142 -3.69 -1.02 -8.32
N SER A 143 -4.87 -0.72 -8.87
CA SER A 143 -5.06 0.45 -9.75
C SER A 143 -4.69 1.77 -9.07
N SER A 144 -4.39 2.80 -9.87
CA SER A 144 -4.19 4.17 -9.38
C SER A 144 -5.30 4.64 -8.44
N ARG A 145 -6.57 4.29 -8.70
CA ARG A 145 -7.70 4.66 -7.83
C ARG A 145 -7.61 3.97 -6.47
N ALA A 146 -7.26 2.69 -6.42
CA ALA A 146 -7.06 1.95 -5.17
C ALA A 146 -5.95 2.57 -4.33
N ILE A 147 -4.85 2.99 -4.96
CA ILE A 147 -3.74 3.69 -4.30
C ILE A 147 -4.21 5.03 -3.70
N ALA A 148 -5.00 5.81 -4.45
CA ALA A 148 -5.58 7.06 -3.92
C ALA A 148 -6.47 6.80 -2.69
N THR A 149 -7.30 5.76 -2.74
CA THR A 149 -8.15 5.38 -1.61
C THR A 149 -7.31 4.96 -0.42
N PHE A 150 -6.26 4.16 -0.62
CA PHE A 150 -5.31 3.77 0.42
C PHE A 150 -4.69 5.01 1.07
N PHE A 151 -4.21 5.98 0.30
CA PHE A 151 -3.62 7.21 0.82
C PHE A 151 -4.57 8.13 1.58
N LYS A 152 -5.89 7.97 1.38
CA LYS A 152 -6.94 8.69 2.13
C LYS A 152 -7.32 8.01 3.43
N LYS A 153 -6.95 6.73 3.64
CA LYS A 153 -7.25 6.02 4.90
C LYS A 153 -6.44 6.60 6.07
N SER A 154 -7.09 6.66 7.23
CA SER A 154 -6.53 7.07 8.51
C SER A 154 -6.40 5.88 9.47
N GLY A 155 -5.69 6.07 10.59
CA GLY A 155 -5.45 5.03 11.61
C GLY A 155 -4.30 4.09 11.26
N SER A 156 -3.73 3.42 12.28
CA SER A 156 -2.61 2.48 12.11
C SER A 156 -2.96 1.31 11.19
N MET A 157 -4.17 0.75 11.35
CA MET A 157 -4.67 -0.42 10.61
C MET A 157 -5.46 -0.08 9.33
N GLY A 158 -5.79 1.20 9.10
CA GLY A 158 -6.66 1.57 7.98
C GLY A 158 -6.06 1.17 6.64
N GLY A 159 -6.67 0.21 5.95
CA GLY A 159 -6.16 -0.32 4.67
C GLY A 159 -5.03 -1.35 4.78
N GLY A 160 -4.79 -1.92 5.96
CA GLY A 160 -3.83 -3.03 6.14
C GLY A 160 -4.19 -4.29 5.35
N GLU A 161 -5.47 -4.50 5.03
CA GLU A 161 -5.93 -5.61 4.20
C GLU A 161 -5.94 -5.29 2.70
N SER A 162 -5.49 -4.09 2.31
CA SER A 162 -5.52 -3.69 0.90
C SER A 162 -4.34 -4.26 0.12
N ALA A 163 -4.58 -4.61 -1.15
CA ALA A 163 -3.51 -4.98 -2.08
C ALA A 163 -2.40 -3.92 -2.14
N THR A 164 -2.76 -2.63 -2.04
CA THR A 164 -1.78 -1.53 -2.00
C THR A 164 -0.83 -1.62 -0.82
N TYR A 165 -1.30 -2.06 0.35
CA TYR A 165 -0.42 -2.26 1.49
C TYR A 165 0.55 -3.42 1.27
N TYR A 166 0.04 -4.55 0.78
CA TYR A 166 0.86 -5.74 0.48
C TYR A 166 1.96 -5.43 -0.56
N PHE A 167 1.58 -4.98 -1.76
CA PHE A 167 2.54 -4.66 -2.82
C PHE A 167 3.41 -3.44 -2.47
N GLY A 168 2.87 -2.50 -1.70
CA GLY A 168 3.62 -1.37 -1.12
C GLY A 168 4.77 -1.84 -0.25
N THR A 169 4.54 -2.85 0.59
CA THR A 169 5.56 -3.43 1.47
C THR A 169 6.63 -4.14 0.65
N ILE A 170 6.26 -4.94 -0.35
CA ILE A 170 7.22 -5.59 -1.26
C ILE A 170 8.08 -4.55 -1.98
N LEU A 171 7.46 -3.52 -2.55
CA LEU A 171 8.18 -2.47 -3.27
C LEU A 171 9.22 -1.78 -2.38
N LEU A 172 8.80 -1.35 -1.18
CA LEU A 172 9.68 -0.68 -0.23
C LEU A 172 10.84 -1.59 0.20
N GLU A 173 10.58 -2.89 0.34
CA GLU A 173 11.62 -3.86 0.69
C GLU A 173 12.61 -4.10 -0.44
N LYS A 174 12.14 -4.23 -1.68
CA LYS A 174 13.02 -4.31 -2.86
C LYS A 174 13.88 -3.04 -2.99
N LEU A 175 13.29 -1.86 -2.78
CA LEU A 175 14.02 -0.58 -2.79
C LEU A 175 15.06 -0.50 -1.67
N ARG A 176 14.74 -0.98 -0.47
CA ARG A 176 15.67 -1.05 0.66
C ARG A 176 16.91 -1.88 0.31
N ILE A 177 16.69 -3.09 -0.21
CA ILE A 177 17.76 -4.01 -0.62
C ILE A 177 18.59 -3.36 -1.75
N TRP A 178 17.93 -2.78 -2.75
CA TRP A 178 18.57 -2.10 -3.86
C TRP A 178 19.45 -0.92 -3.44
N ASN A 179 19.01 -0.15 -2.45
CA ASN A 179 19.75 0.97 -1.88
C ASN A 179 20.87 0.52 -0.92
N GLY A 180 20.95 -0.78 -0.59
CA GLY A 180 21.88 -1.28 0.42
C GLY A 180 21.55 -0.78 1.84
N GLU A 181 20.30 -0.40 2.09
CA GLU A 181 19.85 0.01 3.41
C GLU A 181 19.78 -1.21 4.34
N LYS A 182 20.25 -1.06 5.58
CA LYS A 182 20.22 -2.16 6.57
C LYS A 182 18.78 -2.52 6.95
N LYS A 183 18.57 -3.76 7.41
CA LYS A 183 17.28 -4.15 8.02
C LYS A 183 17.03 -3.25 9.24
N THR A 184 15.76 -2.95 9.51
CA THR A 184 15.40 -2.22 10.73
C THR A 184 15.60 -3.12 11.94
N THR A 185 15.98 -2.54 13.09
CA THR A 185 16.14 -3.28 14.35
C THR A 185 14.85 -4.01 14.74
N ALA A 186 13.68 -3.42 14.45
CA ALA A 186 12.38 -4.06 14.67
C ALA A 186 12.27 -5.39 13.90
N ARG A 187 12.72 -5.42 12.64
CA ARG A 187 12.75 -6.63 11.82
C ARG A 187 13.76 -7.64 12.35
N GLU A 188 14.97 -7.21 12.69
CA GLU A 188 15.99 -8.10 13.27
C GLU A 188 15.49 -8.76 14.56
N ASN A 189 14.72 -8.05 15.38
CA ASN A 189 14.12 -8.60 16.61
C ASN A 189 12.95 -9.55 16.32
N ALA A 190 12.14 -9.26 15.31
CA ALA A 190 11.03 -10.12 14.92
C ALA A 190 11.49 -11.42 14.24
N GLU A 191 12.62 -11.40 13.53
CA GLU A 191 13.20 -12.60 12.90
C GLU A 191 13.95 -13.51 13.90
N LYS A 192 14.33 -13.01 15.08
CA LYS A 192 14.99 -13.79 16.14
C LYS A 192 14.04 -14.63 17.00
N LYS A 193 12.73 -14.38 16.91
CA LYS A 193 11.69 -15.12 17.61
C LYS A 193 11.19 -16.28 16.75
#